data_AF-A0A7S3Z6Z4-F1
#
_entry.id   AF-A0A7S3Z6Z4-F1
#
_cell.length_a   1.000
_cell.length_b   1.000
_cell.length_c   1.000
_cell.angle_alpha   90.00
_cell.angle_beta   90.00
_cell.angle_gamma   90.00
#
_symmetry.space_group_name_H-M   'P 1'
#
loop_
_entity.id
_entity.type
_entity.pdbx_description
1 polymer ?
#
loop_
_entity_poly.entity_id
_entity_poly.type
_entity_poly.pdbx_seq_one_letter_code
_entity_poly.pdbx_strand_id
1 'polypeptide(L)'
;GKQRTGVVVSVLKRNTRPYCGSIELDDRSKSMSQGRVNFISVDRRIPKIEIHSRQIQTLLDKRIVVQFDTWPRNSYRPKGHYVKTLGKIGDLDTETNVVLLEHDIPTQPWSTEVLKCLPPEDWTIPEDEVPKRLDLRNSKQIVMSVDPPGCTDIDDALHCVLLPNGNYDVGVHIADVTHYVREGSALDLEALNRATSVYLVQKRIDMIPSMLSTDLCSLK
;
A
#
# COMPACT_ATOMS: atom_id res chain seq x y z
N GLY A 1 -40.46 18.01 -4.90
CA GLY A 1 -40.29 18.56 -3.54
C GLY A 1 -38.98 19.33 -3.47
N LYS A 2 -38.85 20.35 -2.60
CA LYS A 2 -37.61 21.12 -2.45
C LYS A 2 -36.52 20.27 -1.76
N GLN A 3 -35.30 20.31 -2.28
CA GLN A 3 -34.14 19.61 -1.72
C GLN A 3 -33.68 20.29 -0.42
N ARG A 4 -33.29 19.50 0.59
CA ARG A 4 -32.75 20.02 1.85
C ARG A 4 -31.35 20.62 1.60
N THR A 5 -31.07 21.77 2.21
CA THR A 5 -29.79 22.48 2.14
C THR A 5 -29.25 22.78 3.54
N GLY A 6 -27.95 23.07 3.66
CA GLY A 6 -27.29 23.38 4.94
C GLY A 6 -26.03 24.22 4.77
N VAL A 7 -25.50 24.73 5.88
CA VAL A 7 -24.28 25.55 5.93
C VAL A 7 -23.34 25.00 7.01
N VAL A 8 -22.05 24.92 6.70
CA VAL A 8 -21.02 24.50 7.66
C VAL A 8 -20.76 25.64 8.65
N VAL A 9 -20.99 25.39 9.95
CA VAL A 9 -20.81 26.39 11.02
C VAL A 9 -19.55 26.16 11.85
N SER A 10 -19.06 24.92 11.91
CA SER A 10 -17.88 24.55 12.70
C SER A 10 -17.26 23.25 12.19
N VAL A 11 -15.96 23.09 12.40
CA VAL A 11 -15.24 21.83 12.15
C VAL A 11 -14.81 21.24 13.49
N LEU A 12 -15.45 20.14 13.91
CA LEU A 12 -15.18 19.51 15.21
C LEU A 12 -13.80 18.83 15.24
N LYS A 13 -13.47 18.10 14.18
CA LYS A 13 -12.19 17.42 14.01
C LYS A 13 -11.74 17.58 12.56
N ARG A 14 -10.52 18.07 12.36
CA ARG A 14 -9.89 18.07 11.04
C ARG A 14 -9.25 16.71 10.80
N ASN A 15 -9.46 16.17 9.61
CA ASN A 15 -8.77 14.97 9.15
C ASN A 15 -7.86 15.37 7.98
N THR A 16 -6.69 15.91 8.31
CA THR A 16 -5.72 16.38 7.32
C THR A 16 -4.59 15.37 7.20
N ARG A 17 -4.10 15.17 5.98
CA ARG A 17 -2.95 14.33 5.67
C ARG A 17 -1.94 15.13 4.83
N PRO A 18 -0.72 14.62 4.62
CA PRO A 18 0.18 15.17 3.62
C PRO A 18 -0.45 15.02 2.23
N TYR A 19 -0.37 16.06 1.40
CA TYR A 19 -0.89 16.08 0.04
C TYR A 19 0.26 16.11 -0.96
N CYS A 20 0.18 15.30 -2.00
CA CYS A 20 1.09 15.29 -3.14
C CYS A 20 0.61 16.27 -4.21
N GLY A 21 1.54 16.95 -4.86
CA GLY A 21 1.20 17.94 -5.87
C GLY A 21 2.42 18.67 -6.40
N SER A 22 2.22 19.84 -6.98
CA SER A 22 3.28 20.68 -7.53
C SER A 22 3.02 22.14 -7.29
N ILE A 23 4.04 22.97 -7.47
CA ILE A 23 3.87 24.43 -7.39
C ILE A 23 3.28 24.92 -8.72
N GLU A 24 2.34 25.86 -8.62
CA GLU A 24 1.76 26.55 -9.77
C GLU A 24 2.83 27.33 -10.53
N LEU A 25 2.91 27.08 -11.84
CA LEU A 25 3.79 27.81 -12.74
C LEU A 25 3.09 29.11 -13.19
N ASP A 26 3.41 30.23 -12.56
CA ASP A 26 3.12 31.57 -13.06
C ASP A 26 4.40 32.34 -13.38
N ASP A 27 4.30 33.43 -14.16
CA ASP A 27 5.48 34.20 -14.57
C ASP A 27 6.25 34.79 -13.38
N ARG A 28 5.59 34.98 -12.23
CA ARG A 28 6.23 35.44 -10.99
C ARG A 28 7.06 34.31 -10.36
N SER A 29 6.51 33.12 -10.25
CA SER A 29 7.15 31.93 -9.67
C SER A 29 8.41 31.50 -10.43
N LYS A 30 8.45 31.73 -11.76
CA LYS A 30 9.63 31.43 -12.60
C LYS A 30 10.83 32.34 -12.34
N SER A 31 10.61 33.55 -11.81
CA SER A 31 11.68 34.51 -11.54
C SER A 31 11.99 34.65 -10.04
N MET A 32 11.17 34.07 -9.16
CA MET A 32 11.37 34.09 -7.72
C MET A 32 12.27 32.94 -7.26
N SER A 33 13.37 33.27 -6.59
CA SER A 33 14.18 32.28 -5.87
C SER A 33 13.52 31.85 -4.55
N GLN A 34 12.85 32.81 -3.88
CA GLN A 34 12.17 32.63 -2.60
C GLN A 34 10.89 33.45 -2.53
N GLY A 35 9.91 32.98 -1.75
CA GLY A 35 8.65 33.68 -1.56
C GLY A 35 7.47 32.75 -1.34
N ARG A 36 6.27 33.34 -1.43
CA ARG A 36 5.00 32.61 -1.33
C ARG A 36 4.56 32.15 -2.70
N VAL A 37 4.16 30.89 -2.79
CA VAL A 37 3.69 30.26 -4.02
C VAL A 37 2.48 29.37 -3.73
N ASN A 38 1.72 29.08 -4.78
CA ASN A 38 0.57 28.20 -4.67
C ASN A 38 0.99 26.77 -4.96
N PHE A 39 0.67 25.88 -4.04
CA PHE A 39 0.70 24.45 -4.26
C PHE A 39 -0.65 24.00 -4.83
N ILE A 40 -0.58 23.18 -5.87
CA ILE A 40 -1.71 22.52 -6.52
C ILE A 40 -1.63 21.04 -6.20
N SER A 41 -2.59 20.55 -5.41
CA SER A 41 -2.75 19.14 -5.09
C SER A 41 -3.11 18.32 -6.34
N VAL A 42 -2.66 17.07 -6.41
CA VAL A 42 -3.14 16.11 -7.41
C VAL A 42 -4.62 15.81 -7.20
N ASP A 43 -5.07 15.77 -5.94
CA ASP A 43 -6.49 15.68 -5.61
C ASP A 43 -7.19 17.02 -5.89
N ARG A 44 -7.97 17.07 -6.97
CA ARG A 44 -8.73 18.26 -7.40
C ARG A 44 -9.82 18.70 -6.43
N ARG A 45 -10.17 17.89 -5.43
CA ARG A 45 -11.10 18.25 -4.35
C ARG A 45 -10.45 19.20 -3.35
N ILE A 46 -9.12 19.26 -3.32
CA ILE A 46 -8.35 20.09 -2.39
C ILE A 46 -8.08 21.46 -3.03
N PRO A 47 -8.41 22.58 -2.34
CA PRO A 47 -8.10 23.91 -2.85
C PRO A 47 -6.58 24.16 -2.88
N LYS A 48 -6.15 25.13 -3.68
CA LYS A 48 -4.74 25.56 -3.70
C LYS A 48 -4.27 25.97 -2.31
N ILE A 49 -3.08 25.50 -1.92
CA ILE A 49 -2.48 25.80 -0.62
C ILE A 49 -1.38 26.83 -0.82
N GLU A 50 -1.36 27.91 -0.04
CA GLU A 50 -0.24 28.85 -0.02
C GLU A 50 0.89 28.26 0.82
N ILE A 51 2.08 28.16 0.23
CA ILE A 51 3.31 27.72 0.91
C ILE A 51 4.39 28.80 0.78
N HIS A 52 5.26 28.90 1.79
CA HIS A 52 6.45 29.74 1.74
C HIS A 52 7.68 28.86 1.54
N SER A 53 8.51 29.17 0.54
CA SER A 53 9.71 28.39 0.23
C SER A 53 10.88 29.31 -0.14
N ARG A 54 12.09 28.90 0.23
CA ARG A 54 13.35 29.55 -0.18
C ARG A 54 14.02 28.90 -1.39
N GLN A 55 13.39 27.86 -1.94
CA GLN A 55 13.94 27.01 -2.98
C GLN A 55 12.93 26.81 -4.11
N ILE A 56 12.19 27.88 -4.49
CA ILE A 56 11.11 27.78 -5.49
C ILE A 56 11.64 27.17 -6.78
N GLN A 57 12.76 27.70 -7.28
CA GLN A 57 13.38 27.22 -8.53
C GLN A 57 13.71 25.73 -8.52
N THR A 58 14.11 25.17 -7.37
CA THR A 58 14.44 23.75 -7.22
C THR A 58 13.22 22.85 -7.14
N LEU A 59 12.07 23.40 -6.74
CA LEU A 59 10.79 22.70 -6.62
C LEU A 59 9.93 22.84 -7.89
N LEU A 60 10.29 23.75 -8.81
CA LEU A 60 9.66 23.82 -10.13
C LEU A 60 9.81 22.48 -10.85
N ASP A 61 8.77 22.08 -11.58
CA ASP A 61 8.70 20.83 -12.35
C ASP A 61 8.89 19.55 -11.53
N LYS A 62 8.64 19.62 -10.21
CA LYS A 62 8.71 18.48 -9.30
C LYS A 62 7.40 18.20 -8.62
N ARG A 63 7.17 16.92 -8.34
CA ARG A 63 6.18 16.45 -7.38
C ARG A 63 6.72 16.64 -5.97
N ILE A 64 5.95 17.30 -5.13
CA ILE A 64 6.29 17.60 -3.74
C ILE A 64 5.13 17.20 -2.83
N VAL A 65 5.45 17.01 -1.55
CA VAL A 65 4.49 16.77 -0.48
C VAL A 65 4.37 18.03 0.35
N VAL A 66 3.13 18.48 0.58
CA VAL A 66 2.78 19.63 1.42
C VAL A 66 1.82 19.18 2.51
N GLN A 67 2.10 19.59 3.75
CA GLN A 67 1.22 19.39 4.89
C GLN A 67 0.35 20.62 5.09
N PHE A 68 -0.95 20.42 5.29
CA PHE A 68 -1.86 21.49 5.68
C PHE A 68 -1.59 21.90 7.13
N ASP A 69 -1.55 23.21 7.38
CA ASP A 69 -1.39 23.78 8.73
C ASP A 69 -2.68 24.41 9.23
N THR A 70 -3.11 25.51 8.59
CA THR A 70 -4.22 26.33 9.06
C THR A 70 -4.96 26.99 7.90
N TRP A 71 -6.22 27.36 8.14
CA TRP A 71 -6.98 28.20 7.23
C TRP A 71 -7.53 29.41 7.99
N PRO A 72 -6.78 30.53 8.03
CA PRO A 72 -7.23 31.76 8.69
C PRO A 72 -8.49 32.33 8.03
N ARG A 73 -9.40 32.90 8.84
CA ARG A 73 -10.67 33.49 8.36
C ARG A 73 -10.48 34.58 7.29
N ASN A 74 -9.38 35.33 7.37
CA ASN A 74 -9.04 36.41 6.44
C ASN A 74 -8.23 35.95 5.22
N SER A 75 -8.03 34.63 5.06
CA SER A 75 -7.27 34.10 3.94
C SER A 75 -8.16 33.35 2.97
N TYR A 76 -8.05 33.70 1.69
CA TYR A 76 -8.75 33.00 0.61
C TYR A 76 -8.24 31.56 0.43
N ARG A 77 -6.98 31.30 0.80
CA ARG A 77 -6.33 30.00 0.66
C ARG A 77 -5.88 29.45 2.01
N PRO A 78 -5.93 28.14 2.22
CA PRO A 78 -5.26 27.54 3.35
C PRO A 78 -3.74 27.72 3.24
N LYS A 79 -3.08 27.68 4.39
CA LYS A 79 -1.63 27.69 4.52
C LYS A 79 -1.12 26.30 4.81
N GLY A 80 0.04 25.99 4.27
CA GLY A 80 0.76 24.76 4.55
C GLY A 80 2.25 24.95 4.46
N HIS A 81 2.99 23.87 4.71
CA HIS A 81 4.43 23.84 4.59
C HIS A 81 4.89 22.67 3.73
N TYR A 82 6.02 22.88 3.07
CA TYR A 82 6.73 21.84 2.33
C TYR A 82 7.26 20.76 3.29
N VAL A 83 7.06 19.50 2.93
CA VAL A 83 7.56 18.34 3.68
C VAL A 83 8.76 17.72 2.97
N LYS A 84 8.55 17.24 1.73
CA LYS A 84 9.59 16.57 0.95
C LYS A 84 9.32 16.66 -0.55
N THR A 85 10.37 16.43 -1.34
CA THR A 85 10.30 16.30 -2.80
C THR A 85 10.24 14.82 -3.13
N LEU A 86 9.34 14.44 -4.04
CA LEU A 86 9.22 13.06 -4.53
C LEU A 86 10.08 12.83 -5.76
N GLY A 87 10.07 13.78 -6.70
CA GLY A 87 10.86 13.66 -7.93
C GLY A 87 10.32 14.56 -9.05
N LYS A 88 10.72 14.28 -10.29
CA LYS A 88 10.33 15.07 -11.46
C LYS A 88 8.91 14.72 -11.92
N ILE A 89 8.15 15.71 -12.37
CA ILE A 89 6.81 15.46 -12.94
C ILE A 89 6.94 14.60 -14.21
N GLY A 90 6.09 13.58 -14.33
CA GLY A 90 6.06 12.67 -15.47
C GLY A 90 7.11 11.54 -15.44
N ASP A 91 7.97 11.50 -14.41
CA ASP A 91 8.82 10.34 -14.15
C ASP A 91 7.99 9.18 -13.54
N LEU A 92 8.21 7.96 -14.03
CA LEU A 92 7.37 6.80 -13.69
C LEU A 92 7.40 6.47 -12.20
N ASP A 93 8.60 6.44 -11.60
CA ASP A 93 8.76 6.12 -10.17
C ASP A 93 8.16 7.23 -9.31
N THR A 94 8.33 8.48 -9.73
CA THR A 94 7.75 9.64 -9.05
C THR A 94 6.22 9.60 -9.05
N GLU A 95 5.59 9.42 -10.21
CA GLU A 95 4.12 9.39 -10.30
C GLU A 95 3.54 8.16 -9.58
N THR A 96 4.25 7.03 -9.60
CA THR A 96 3.88 5.84 -8.83
C THR A 96 3.87 6.12 -7.33
N ASN A 97 4.93 6.74 -6.82
CA ASN A 97 5.02 7.13 -5.41
C ASN A 97 3.94 8.16 -5.02
N VAL A 98 3.58 9.08 -5.92
CA VAL A 98 2.46 10.01 -5.71
C VAL A 98 1.15 9.26 -5.53
N VAL A 99 0.83 8.30 -6.40
CA VAL A 99 -0.41 7.52 -6.30
C VAL A 99 -0.45 6.73 -5.00
N LEU A 100 0.66 6.07 -4.64
CA LEU A 100 0.75 5.28 -3.39
C LEU A 100 0.52 6.16 -2.16
N LEU A 101 1.16 7.32 -2.07
CA LEU A 101 0.97 8.25 -0.95
C LEU A 101 -0.44 8.88 -0.91
N GLU A 102 -1.04 9.16 -2.07
CA GLU A 102 -2.39 9.73 -2.13
C GLU A 102 -3.47 8.77 -1.66
N HIS A 103 -3.22 7.46 -1.78
CA HIS A 103 -4.12 6.40 -1.32
C HIS A 103 -3.69 5.79 0.02
N ASP A 104 -2.74 6.42 0.72
CA ASP A 104 -2.24 5.99 2.02
C ASP A 104 -1.72 4.54 2.02
N ILE A 105 -1.10 4.12 0.90
CA ILE A 105 -0.55 2.78 0.75
C ILE A 105 0.85 2.76 1.40
N PRO A 106 1.08 1.91 2.42
CA PRO A 106 2.38 1.82 3.09
C PRO A 106 3.43 1.20 2.17
N THR A 107 4.46 1.97 1.86
CA THR A 107 5.59 1.56 0.99
C THR A 107 6.92 1.47 1.73
N GLN A 108 6.88 1.62 3.06
CA GLN A 108 8.08 1.63 3.88
C GLN A 108 8.72 0.22 3.89
N PRO A 109 10.06 0.15 3.97
CA PRO A 109 10.74 -1.11 4.22
C PRO A 109 10.23 -1.77 5.50
N TRP A 110 10.32 -3.10 5.55
CA TRP A 110 9.97 -3.87 6.75
C TRP A 110 10.85 -3.48 7.93
N SER A 111 10.26 -3.33 9.12
CA SER A 111 11.01 -3.05 10.34
C SER A 111 11.82 -4.27 10.79
N THR A 112 12.84 -4.04 11.62
CA THR A 112 13.64 -5.14 12.18
C THR A 112 12.80 -6.08 13.04
N GLU A 113 11.79 -5.56 13.72
CA GLU A 113 10.85 -6.33 14.54
C GLU A 113 10.00 -7.28 13.69
N VAL A 114 9.54 -6.82 12.51
CA VAL A 114 8.82 -7.68 11.55
C VAL A 114 9.74 -8.77 11.02
N LEU A 115 10.95 -8.42 10.60
CA LEU A 115 11.90 -9.39 10.04
C LEU A 115 12.34 -10.45 11.07
N LYS A 116 12.41 -10.11 12.36
CA LYS A 116 12.68 -11.07 13.45
C LYS A 116 11.58 -12.11 13.65
N CYS A 117 10.38 -11.88 13.14
CA CYS A 117 9.28 -12.85 13.21
C CYS A 117 9.39 -13.92 12.11
N LEU A 118 10.28 -13.73 11.14
CA LEU A 118 10.46 -14.67 10.04
C LEU A 118 11.23 -15.90 10.51
N PRO A 119 10.91 -17.09 9.96
CA PRO A 119 11.73 -18.27 10.14
C PRO A 119 13.13 -18.08 9.50
N PRO A 120 14.12 -18.92 9.84
CA PRO A 120 15.43 -18.89 9.20
C PRO A 120 15.32 -19.26 7.70
N GLU A 121 16.31 -18.88 6.90
CA GLU A 121 16.32 -19.12 5.45
C GLU A 121 16.32 -20.61 5.07
N ASP A 122 16.84 -21.48 5.93
CA ASP A 122 16.89 -22.95 5.75
C ASP A 122 15.71 -23.68 6.41
N TRP A 123 14.60 -22.97 6.64
CA TRP A 123 13.45 -23.53 7.31
C TRP A 123 12.89 -24.76 6.60
N THR A 124 12.58 -25.77 7.39
CA THR A 124 11.87 -26.98 6.98
C THR A 124 10.77 -27.29 7.99
N ILE A 125 9.76 -28.03 7.55
CA ILE A 125 8.65 -28.42 8.42
C ILE A 125 9.20 -29.24 9.59
N PRO A 126 8.99 -28.81 10.86
CA PRO A 126 9.42 -29.57 12.03
C PRO A 126 8.77 -30.96 12.08
N GLU A 127 9.53 -31.98 12.49
CA GLU A 127 9.04 -33.36 12.54
C GLU A 127 7.84 -33.54 13.48
N ASP A 128 7.73 -32.71 14.53
CA ASP A 128 6.62 -32.75 15.48
C ASP A 128 5.34 -32.09 14.94
N GLU A 129 5.43 -31.26 13.90
CA GLU A 129 4.25 -30.67 13.24
C GLU A 129 3.55 -31.66 12.31
N VAL A 130 4.29 -32.56 11.67
CA VAL A 130 3.76 -33.56 10.73
C VAL A 130 2.63 -34.42 11.34
N PRO A 131 2.78 -35.04 12.53
CA PRO A 131 1.72 -35.87 13.10
C PRO A 131 0.49 -35.09 13.59
N LYS A 132 0.58 -33.76 13.74
CA LYS A 132 -0.55 -32.92 14.17
C LYS A 132 -1.50 -32.59 13.01
N ARG A 133 -1.12 -32.90 11.77
CA ARG A 133 -1.80 -32.50 10.53
C ARG A 133 -2.14 -33.72 9.69
N LEU A 134 -3.16 -33.58 8.85
CA LEU A 134 -3.50 -34.60 7.87
C LEU A 134 -2.47 -34.59 6.73
N ASP A 135 -1.79 -35.71 6.50
CA ASP A 135 -0.84 -35.84 5.41
C ASP A 135 -1.54 -36.28 4.11
N LEU A 136 -1.62 -35.36 3.15
CA LEU A 136 -2.21 -35.58 1.82
C LEU A 136 -1.15 -35.73 0.71
N ARG A 137 0.15 -35.68 1.03
CA ARG A 137 1.25 -35.66 0.04
C ARG A 137 1.34 -36.95 -0.77
N ASN A 138 1.05 -38.09 -0.15
CA ASN A 138 1.05 -39.42 -0.79
C ASN A 138 -0.38 -39.89 -1.17
N SER A 139 -1.35 -38.97 -1.22
CA SER A 139 -2.71 -39.30 -1.63
C SER A 139 -2.75 -39.68 -3.12
N LYS A 140 -3.77 -40.43 -3.53
CA LYS A 140 -4.02 -40.70 -4.95
C LYS A 140 -4.52 -39.47 -5.72
N GLN A 141 -4.67 -38.33 -5.04
CA GLN A 141 -5.23 -37.10 -5.58
C GLN A 141 -4.10 -36.28 -6.19
N ILE A 142 -4.20 -35.95 -7.47
CA ILE A 142 -3.29 -35.01 -8.11
C ILE A 142 -3.76 -33.61 -7.73
N VAL A 143 -2.90 -32.87 -7.04
CA VAL A 143 -3.13 -31.46 -6.66
C VAL A 143 -2.49 -30.56 -7.71
N MET A 144 -3.21 -29.54 -8.15
CA MET A 144 -2.76 -28.59 -9.17
C MET A 144 -3.25 -27.18 -8.86
N SER A 145 -2.45 -26.16 -9.19
CA SER A 145 -2.88 -24.77 -9.17
C SER A 145 -3.15 -24.24 -10.59
N VAL A 146 -3.96 -23.19 -10.71
CA VAL A 146 -4.26 -22.49 -11.95
C VAL A 146 -4.03 -21.00 -11.77
N ASP A 147 -2.81 -20.56 -12.05
CA ASP A 147 -2.37 -19.17 -11.85
C ASP A 147 -2.08 -18.41 -13.15
N PRO A 148 -2.16 -17.08 -13.13
CA PRO A 148 -1.69 -16.24 -14.23
C PRO A 148 -0.19 -16.42 -14.52
N PRO A 149 0.27 -16.17 -15.77
CA PRO A 149 1.69 -16.20 -16.09
C PRO A 149 2.50 -15.22 -15.22
N GLY A 150 3.56 -15.73 -14.58
CA GLY A 150 4.44 -14.93 -13.72
C GLY A 150 3.95 -14.75 -12.27
N CYS A 151 2.90 -15.46 -11.85
CA CYS A 151 2.50 -15.55 -10.45
C CYS A 151 3.64 -16.15 -9.60
N THR A 152 3.85 -15.60 -8.40
CA THR A 152 4.89 -16.06 -7.46
C THR A 152 4.31 -16.50 -6.11
N ASP A 153 3.10 -16.04 -5.84
CA ASP A 153 2.28 -16.13 -4.64
C ASP A 153 1.08 -17.02 -4.95
N ILE A 154 1.30 -18.34 -4.94
CA ILE A 154 0.27 -19.35 -5.20
C ILE A 154 -0.46 -19.64 -3.89
N ASP A 155 -1.65 -19.06 -3.74
CA ASP A 155 -2.42 -19.11 -2.49
C ASP A 155 -3.33 -20.34 -2.40
N ASP A 156 -3.75 -20.90 -3.54
CA ASP A 156 -4.67 -22.02 -3.61
C ASP A 156 -4.20 -23.13 -4.55
N ALA A 157 -4.62 -24.36 -4.24
CA ALA A 157 -4.45 -25.50 -5.11
C ALA A 157 -5.68 -26.40 -5.01
N LEU A 158 -5.97 -27.14 -6.07
CA LEU A 158 -7.22 -27.85 -6.26
C LEU A 158 -6.96 -29.31 -6.58
N HIS A 159 -7.86 -30.17 -6.14
CA HIS A 159 -7.98 -31.53 -6.68
C HIS A 159 -9.44 -31.92 -6.88
N CYS A 160 -9.68 -32.86 -7.80
CA CYS A 160 -10.99 -33.43 -8.03
C CYS A 160 -10.83 -34.91 -8.41
N VAL A 161 -11.43 -35.81 -7.64
CA VAL A 161 -11.38 -37.26 -7.85
C VAL A 161 -12.78 -37.84 -7.84
N LEU A 162 -13.09 -38.66 -8.85
CA LEU A 162 -14.32 -39.46 -8.87
C LEU A 162 -14.16 -40.67 -7.94
N LEU A 163 -15.06 -40.79 -6.97
CA LEU A 163 -15.09 -41.89 -6.00
C LEU A 163 -15.80 -43.12 -6.56
N PRO A 164 -15.53 -44.33 -6.02
CA PRO A 164 -16.17 -45.57 -6.49
C PRO A 164 -17.71 -45.60 -6.36
N ASN A 165 -18.27 -44.77 -5.49
CA ASN A 165 -19.71 -44.64 -5.30
C ASN A 165 -20.38 -43.67 -6.30
N GLY A 166 -19.61 -43.10 -7.23
CA GLY A 166 -20.08 -42.14 -8.24
C GLY A 166 -20.10 -40.68 -7.77
N ASN A 167 -19.73 -40.38 -6.52
CA ASN A 167 -19.59 -39.01 -6.03
C ASN A 167 -18.21 -38.44 -6.36
N TYR A 168 -18.05 -37.12 -6.24
CA TYR A 168 -16.76 -36.44 -6.36
C TYR A 168 -16.21 -36.05 -4.99
N ASP A 169 -14.91 -36.30 -4.80
CA ASP A 169 -14.08 -35.72 -3.77
C ASP A 169 -13.37 -34.50 -4.36
N VAL A 170 -13.69 -33.31 -3.84
CA VAL A 170 -13.16 -32.03 -4.32
C VAL A 170 -12.53 -31.33 -3.13
N GLY A 171 -11.23 -31.09 -3.20
CA GLY A 171 -10.50 -30.35 -2.19
C GLY A 171 -10.00 -29.02 -2.72
N VAL A 172 -10.20 -27.99 -1.89
CA VAL A 172 -9.57 -26.68 -2.03
C VAL A 172 -8.52 -26.58 -0.94
N HIS A 173 -7.26 -26.50 -1.34
CA HIS A 173 -6.11 -26.41 -0.46
C HIS A 173 -5.64 -24.95 -0.44
N ILE A 174 -5.61 -24.33 0.72
CA ILE A 174 -5.22 -22.92 0.88
C ILE A 174 -3.89 -22.86 1.63
N ALA A 175 -3.01 -21.94 1.23
CA ALA A 175 -1.77 -21.63 1.91
C ALA A 175 -1.98 -21.40 3.42
N ASP A 176 -1.24 -22.13 4.26
CA ASP A 176 -1.35 -22.01 5.72
C ASP A 176 -0.46 -20.88 6.27
N VAL A 177 -0.83 -19.64 5.94
CA VAL A 177 -0.14 -18.43 6.44
C VAL A 177 -0.16 -18.37 7.97
N THR A 178 -1.20 -18.93 8.61
CA THR A 178 -1.39 -18.89 10.07
C THR A 178 -0.34 -19.72 10.83
N HIS A 179 0.33 -20.65 10.16
CA HIS A 179 1.47 -21.35 10.75
C HIS A 179 2.65 -20.42 11.04
N TYR A 180 2.88 -19.44 10.16
CA TYR A 180 4.02 -18.53 10.20
C TYR A 180 3.69 -17.18 10.87
N VAL A 181 2.49 -16.66 10.66
CA VAL A 181 2.06 -15.37 11.21
C VAL A 181 1.30 -15.61 12.52
N ARG A 182 1.94 -15.28 13.65
CA ARG A 182 1.33 -15.43 14.98
C ARG A 182 0.56 -14.18 15.38
N GLU A 183 -0.64 -14.37 15.91
CA GLU A 183 -1.49 -13.29 16.43
C GLU A 183 -0.73 -12.41 17.44
N GLY A 184 -0.83 -11.09 17.26
CA GLY A 184 -0.18 -10.10 18.12
C GLY A 184 1.33 -9.94 17.89
N SER A 185 1.93 -10.69 16.96
CA SER A 185 3.33 -10.48 16.56
C SER A 185 3.51 -9.16 15.80
N ALA A 186 4.75 -8.67 15.70
CA ALA A 186 5.04 -7.47 14.92
C ALA A 186 4.68 -7.66 13.43
N LEU A 187 4.87 -8.88 12.90
CA LEU A 187 4.48 -9.23 11.54
C LEU A 187 2.95 -9.21 11.36
N ASP A 188 2.18 -9.72 12.31
CA ASP A 188 0.71 -9.67 12.29
C ASP A 188 0.19 -8.23 12.32
N LEU A 189 0.74 -7.39 13.21
CA LEU A 189 0.35 -5.97 13.29
C LEU A 189 0.69 -5.19 12.02
N GLU A 190 1.83 -5.48 11.39
CA GLU A 190 2.19 -4.87 10.11
C GLU A 190 1.29 -5.39 8.98
N ALA A 191 1.02 -6.69 8.92
CA ALA A 191 0.09 -7.28 7.95
C ALA A 191 -1.33 -6.69 8.10
N LEU A 192 -1.80 -6.49 9.33
CA LEU A 192 -3.06 -5.83 9.64
C LEU A 192 -3.07 -4.37 9.16
N ASN A 193 -1.96 -3.64 9.35
CA ASN A 193 -1.83 -2.25 8.89
C ASN A 193 -1.83 -2.15 7.36
N ARG A 194 -1.20 -3.10 6.65
CA ARG A 194 -1.21 -3.16 5.17
C ARG A 194 -2.53 -3.68 4.61
N ALA A 195 -3.16 -4.62 5.32
CA ALA A 195 -4.42 -5.30 5.06
C ALA A 195 -4.54 -6.08 3.73
N THR A 196 -3.88 -5.65 2.66
CA THR A 196 -3.90 -6.29 1.34
C THR A 196 -2.60 -6.02 0.60
N SER A 197 -2.21 -6.93 -0.28
CA SER A 197 -1.19 -6.65 -1.29
C SER A 197 -1.80 -5.73 -2.35
N VAL A 198 -1.04 -4.71 -2.80
CA VAL A 198 -1.48 -3.79 -3.85
C VAL A 198 -0.71 -4.06 -5.14
N TYR A 199 -1.45 -4.33 -6.22
CA TYR A 199 -0.89 -4.60 -7.54
C TYR A 199 -0.97 -3.35 -8.41
N LEU A 200 0.20 -2.92 -8.90
CA LEU A 200 0.36 -1.89 -9.93
C LEU A 200 0.89 -2.54 -11.20
N VAL A 201 0.88 -1.80 -12.30
CA VAL A 201 1.31 -2.29 -13.62
C VAL A 201 2.73 -2.87 -13.59
N GLN A 202 3.64 -2.22 -12.87
CA GLN A 202 5.06 -2.57 -12.83
C GLN A 202 5.56 -3.06 -11.48
N LYS A 203 4.72 -3.02 -10.44
CA LYS A 203 5.14 -3.30 -9.06
C LYS A 203 4.01 -3.89 -8.23
N ARG A 204 4.36 -4.81 -7.35
CA ARG A 204 3.49 -5.28 -6.26
C ARG A 204 4.01 -4.72 -4.93
N ILE A 205 3.10 -4.27 -4.08
CA ILE A 205 3.39 -3.91 -2.68
C ILE A 205 2.83 -5.03 -1.82
N ASP A 206 3.72 -5.81 -1.23
CA ASP A 206 3.33 -7.01 -0.48
C ASP A 206 2.73 -6.67 0.90
N MET A 207 1.71 -7.44 1.27
CA MET A 207 1.12 -7.46 2.62
C MET A 207 2.04 -8.10 3.66
N ILE A 208 2.81 -9.13 3.27
CA ILE A 208 3.77 -9.84 4.11
C ILE A 208 5.13 -9.97 3.39
N PRO A 209 6.25 -10.17 4.10
CA PRO A 209 7.57 -10.29 3.48
C PRO A 209 7.65 -11.39 2.41
N SER A 210 8.48 -11.16 1.38
CA SER A 210 8.60 -12.04 0.21
C SER A 210 8.99 -13.47 0.55
N MET A 211 9.80 -13.67 1.60
CA MET A 211 10.16 -15.01 2.11
C MET A 211 8.92 -15.84 2.47
N LEU A 212 7.87 -15.20 3.01
CA LEU A 212 6.61 -15.89 3.29
C LEU A 212 5.73 -15.97 2.05
N SER A 213 5.43 -14.82 1.42
CA SER A 213 4.43 -14.77 0.34
C SER A 213 4.85 -15.52 -0.92
N THR A 214 6.13 -15.47 -1.30
CA THR A 214 6.61 -16.04 -2.56
C THR A 214 7.33 -17.37 -2.39
N ASP A 215 7.54 -17.84 -1.15
CA ASP A 215 8.26 -19.09 -0.90
C ASP A 215 7.54 -19.98 0.10
N LEU A 216 7.59 -19.68 1.40
CA LEU A 216 7.12 -20.62 2.43
C LEU A 216 5.60 -20.85 2.48
N CYS A 217 4.82 -19.86 2.09
CA CYS A 217 3.35 -19.97 2.00
C CYS A 217 2.88 -20.33 0.59
N SER A 218 3.70 -20.08 -0.43
CA SER A 218 3.35 -20.33 -1.83
C SER A 218 3.33 -21.84 -2.10
N LEU A 219 2.23 -22.36 -2.66
CA LEU A 219 2.02 -23.78 -2.93
C LEU A 219 2.75 -24.24 -4.23
N LYS A 220 4.08 -24.19 -4.22
CA LYS A 220 4.95 -24.57 -5.35
C LYS A 220 5.07 -26.07 -5.60
#